data_AF-A0A973CY91-F1
#
_entry.id   AF-A0A973CY91-F1
#
_cell.length_a   1.000
_cell.length_b   1.000
_cell.length_c   1.000
_cell.angle_alpha   90.00
_cell.angle_beta   90.00
_cell.angle_gamma   90.00
#
_symmetry.space_group_name_H-M   'P 1'
#
loop_
_entity.id
_entity.type
_entity.pdbx_description
1 polymer ?
#
loop_
_entity_poly.entity_id
_entity_poly.type
_entity_poly.pdbx_seq_one_letter_code
_entity_poly.pdbx_strand_id
1 'polypeptide(L)'
;MSHFTRYAVCAFLATILATVSSCRTTGTSSSGVEAFATPQAAGDALVVALKKNDKQALARMFGAGSAPLLTSGDPVADEQQRERFVNKYDQKHSWDSSDKGVAVLDAGEDGWPFPIPLMKEEAGWHFDTEQGAEEILNRRIGRNELGTIQSCLAFVDAEREYYQRNPRDLKTPEYARFILSSKGEKNGLYWETSAGEAPSPLGPLYGAARSQGYS
;
A
#
# COMPACT_ATOMS: atom_id res chain seq x y z
N MET A 1 17.63 90.07 24.31
CA MET A 1 18.76 89.91 25.23
C MET A 1 18.86 88.41 25.56
N SER A 2 19.41 87.58 24.69
CA SER A 2 20.85 87.30 24.45
C SER A 2 21.51 86.45 25.55
N HIS A 3 21.47 85.12 25.42
CA HIS A 3 22.51 84.14 25.81
C HIS A 3 22.20 82.87 24.98
N PHE A 4 22.91 82.50 23.90
CA PHE A 4 24.22 81.79 23.83
C PHE A 4 24.33 80.64 24.86
N THR A 5 24.77 79.39 24.65
CA THR A 5 25.23 78.56 23.51
C THR A 5 25.78 77.23 24.14
N ARG A 6 25.53 76.07 23.50
CA ARG A 6 26.28 74.77 23.51
C ARG A 6 26.32 73.83 24.75
N TYR A 7 26.03 72.54 24.46
CA TYR A 7 26.81 71.28 24.67
C TYR A 7 25.84 70.12 25.03
N ALA A 8 25.51 69.24 24.07
CA ALA A 8 26.08 67.90 23.86
C ALA A 8 25.74 66.87 24.97
N VAL A 9 25.02 65.79 24.62
CA VAL A 9 25.34 64.37 24.88
C VAL A 9 24.28 63.47 24.22
N CYS A 10 24.79 62.46 23.51
CA CYS A 10 24.10 61.40 22.80
C CYS A 10 23.29 60.46 23.71
N ALA A 11 22.14 59.98 23.24
CA ALA A 11 21.68 58.61 23.49
C ALA A 11 20.59 58.22 22.48
N PHE A 12 20.99 57.47 21.44
CA PHE A 12 20.11 56.68 20.60
C PHE A 12 19.66 55.45 21.40
N LEU A 13 18.36 55.16 21.44
CA LEU A 13 17.84 53.85 21.83
C LEU A 13 16.66 53.51 20.91
N ALA A 14 16.98 52.79 19.84
CA ALA A 14 16.02 52.19 18.94
C ALA A 14 15.55 50.86 19.55
N THR A 15 14.27 50.78 19.89
CA THR A 15 13.59 49.55 20.31
C THR A 15 13.17 48.76 19.07
N ILE A 16 13.85 47.63 18.81
CA ILE A 16 13.49 46.67 17.77
C ILE A 16 12.47 45.68 18.34
N LEU A 17 11.26 45.69 17.77
CA LEU A 17 10.19 44.74 18.05
C LEU A 17 10.39 43.50 17.16
N ALA A 18 10.92 42.41 17.74
CA ALA A 18 11.13 41.16 17.03
C ALA A 18 9.82 40.34 16.95
N THR A 19 9.13 40.40 15.81
CA THR A 19 8.10 39.43 15.44
C THR A 19 8.78 38.12 15.03
N VAL A 20 8.73 37.11 15.88
CA VAL A 20 9.21 35.76 15.55
C VAL A 20 8.18 35.08 14.65
N SER A 21 8.41 35.19 13.34
CA SER A 21 7.72 34.40 12.33
C SER A 21 8.18 32.94 12.47
N SER A 22 7.28 32.02 12.81
CA SER A 22 7.55 30.58 12.75
C SER A 22 7.76 30.14 11.29
N CYS A 23 9.01 30.22 10.84
CA CYS A 23 9.47 29.55 9.64
C CYS A 23 9.53 28.04 9.94
N ARG A 24 8.63 27.24 9.36
CA ARG A 24 8.78 25.79 9.32
C ARG A 24 9.93 25.49 8.36
N THR A 25 11.15 25.36 8.88
CA THR A 25 12.28 24.85 8.11
C THR A 25 12.08 23.37 7.85
N THR A 26 11.66 23.03 6.64
CA THR A 26 11.84 21.69 6.06
C THR A 26 13.33 21.53 5.75
N GLY A 27 14.05 20.81 6.61
CA GLY A 27 15.43 20.42 6.33
C GLY A 27 15.45 19.30 5.30
N THR A 28 16.10 19.52 4.17
CA THR A 28 16.39 18.44 3.21
C THR A 28 17.49 17.57 3.82
N SER A 29 17.22 16.29 4.07
CA SER A 29 18.24 15.32 4.47
C SER A 29 19.21 15.04 3.31
N SER A 30 20.41 14.56 3.62
CA SER A 30 21.49 14.30 2.67
C SER A 30 21.15 13.27 1.57
N SER A 31 20.01 12.58 1.69
CA SER A 31 19.46 11.62 0.72
C SER A 31 18.44 12.22 -0.27
N GLY A 32 18.08 13.51 -0.15
CA GLY A 32 17.07 14.14 -1.01
C GLY A 32 15.62 13.71 -0.70
N VAL A 33 15.41 13.00 0.41
CA VAL A 33 14.11 12.61 0.97
C VAL A 33 13.60 13.72 1.91
N GLU A 34 12.29 13.95 1.95
CA GLU A 34 11.71 14.92 2.88
C GLU A 34 11.78 14.42 4.34
N ALA A 35 12.33 15.25 5.24
CA ALA A 35 12.41 14.96 6.67
C ALA A 35 11.32 15.68 7.47
N PHE A 36 10.82 14.99 8.50
CA PHE A 36 9.70 15.41 9.34
C PHE A 36 10.11 15.52 10.81
N ALA A 37 9.49 16.47 11.52
CA ALA A 37 9.79 16.68 12.95
C ALA A 37 9.32 15.52 13.84
N THR A 38 8.23 14.85 13.46
CA THR A 38 7.62 13.75 14.21
C THR A 38 7.07 12.68 13.27
N PRO A 39 6.90 11.43 13.74
CA PRO A 39 6.22 10.39 12.98
C PRO A 39 4.81 10.81 12.56
N GLN A 40 4.05 11.44 13.46
CA GLN A 40 2.71 11.94 13.15
C GLN A 40 2.71 12.92 11.98
N ALA A 41 3.64 13.87 11.93
CA ALA A 41 3.73 14.83 10.83
C ALA A 41 4.00 14.16 9.47
N ALA A 42 4.80 13.09 9.46
CA ALA A 42 5.06 12.31 8.25
C ALA A 42 3.81 11.51 7.81
N GLY A 43 3.10 10.90 8.76
CA GLY A 43 1.84 10.18 8.50
C GLY A 43 0.74 11.10 7.96
N ASP A 44 0.56 12.28 8.57
CA ASP A 44 -0.41 13.28 8.12
C ASP A 44 -0.08 13.74 6.69
N ALA A 45 1.19 14.02 6.40
CA ALA A 45 1.65 14.41 5.06
C ALA A 45 1.39 13.30 4.03
N LEU A 46 1.65 12.04 4.40
CA LEU A 46 1.44 10.87 3.55
C LEU A 46 -0.03 10.75 3.16
N VAL A 47 -0.93 10.82 4.15
CA VAL A 47 -2.37 10.67 3.93
C VAL A 47 -2.94 11.83 3.13
N VAL A 48 -2.45 13.07 3.35
CA VAL A 48 -2.82 14.22 2.51
C VAL A 48 -2.39 14.01 1.07
N ALA A 49 -1.16 13.52 0.83
CA ALA A 49 -0.68 13.24 -0.52
C ALA A 49 -1.49 12.13 -1.19
N LEU A 50 -1.82 11.05 -0.48
CA LEU A 50 -2.62 9.94 -1.00
C LEU A 50 -4.06 10.37 -1.33
N LYS A 51 -4.72 11.14 -0.44
CA LYS A 51 -6.08 11.68 -0.67
C LYS A 51 -6.15 12.59 -1.90
N LYS A 52 -5.08 13.35 -2.17
CA LYS A 52 -4.98 14.24 -3.34
C LYS A 52 -4.43 13.55 -4.59
N ASN A 53 -4.03 12.28 -4.47
CA ASN A 53 -3.25 11.58 -5.50
C ASN A 53 -2.03 12.40 -5.97
N ASP A 54 -1.37 13.10 -5.04
CA ASP A 54 -0.25 14.00 -5.30
C ASP A 54 1.05 13.20 -5.45
N LYS A 55 1.27 12.70 -6.68
CA LYS A 55 2.47 11.93 -7.03
C LYS A 55 3.77 12.70 -6.80
N GLN A 56 3.76 14.03 -6.89
CA GLN A 56 4.95 14.84 -6.66
C GLN A 56 5.29 14.92 -5.17
N ALA A 57 4.27 15.06 -4.31
CA ALA A 57 4.47 14.97 -2.87
C ALA A 57 5.00 13.58 -2.48
N LEU A 58 4.37 12.50 -2.96
CA LEU A 58 4.83 11.14 -2.68
C LEU A 58 6.28 10.91 -3.14
N ALA A 59 6.67 11.43 -4.31
CA ALA A 59 8.05 11.33 -4.79
C ALA A 59 9.05 12.11 -3.92
N ARG A 60 8.67 13.24 -3.32
CA ARG A 60 9.53 13.95 -2.35
C ARG A 60 9.67 13.18 -1.03
N MET A 61 8.58 12.54 -0.58
CA MET A 61 8.53 11.79 0.68
C MET A 61 9.30 10.47 0.63
N PHE A 62 9.32 9.80 -0.52
CA PHE A 62 10.00 8.51 -0.70
C PHE A 62 11.31 8.60 -1.49
N GLY A 63 11.67 9.79 -1.98
CA GLY A 63 12.90 10.02 -2.73
C GLY A 63 12.88 9.52 -4.18
N ALA A 64 14.01 9.77 -4.85
CA ALA A 64 14.22 9.36 -6.24
C ALA A 64 14.24 7.82 -6.36
N GLY A 65 13.58 7.28 -7.39
CA GLY A 65 13.50 5.82 -7.60
C GLY A 65 12.33 5.14 -6.89
N SER A 66 11.52 5.85 -6.11
CA SER A 66 10.32 5.33 -5.44
C SER A 66 9.14 5.04 -6.38
N ALA A 67 9.19 5.51 -7.63
CA ALA A 67 8.09 5.38 -8.59
C ALA A 67 7.54 3.94 -8.75
N PRO A 68 8.39 2.88 -8.82
CA PRO A 68 7.90 1.49 -8.90
C PRO A 68 7.16 1.01 -7.64
N LEU A 69 7.28 1.70 -6.50
CA LEU A 69 6.54 1.39 -5.27
C LEU A 69 5.16 2.05 -5.24
N LEU A 70 4.96 3.09 -6.05
CA LEU A 70 3.74 3.90 -6.06
C LEU A 70 2.71 3.42 -7.08
N THR A 71 3.06 2.45 -7.92
CA THR A 71 2.16 1.89 -8.92
C THR A 71 2.42 0.40 -9.13
N SER A 72 1.33 -0.36 -9.21
CA SER A 72 1.33 -1.76 -9.62
C SER A 72 1.38 -1.95 -11.14
N GLY A 73 1.16 -0.88 -11.91
CA GLY A 73 0.91 -0.92 -13.36
C GLY A 73 -0.58 -1.01 -13.72
N ASP A 74 -1.47 -1.20 -12.74
CA ASP A 74 -2.92 -1.18 -12.91
C ASP A 74 -3.52 0.03 -12.15
N PRO A 75 -4.01 1.07 -12.86
CA PRO A 75 -4.57 2.26 -12.23
C PRO A 75 -5.77 2.00 -11.31
N VAL A 76 -6.60 1.00 -11.63
CA VAL A 76 -7.78 0.64 -10.83
C VAL A 76 -7.35 -0.04 -9.54
N ALA A 77 -6.41 -0.99 -9.63
CA ALA A 77 -5.84 -1.62 -8.44
C ALA A 77 -5.12 -0.59 -7.54
N ASP A 78 -4.36 0.33 -8.14
CA ASP A 78 -3.65 1.39 -7.42
C ASP A 78 -4.63 2.32 -6.68
N GLU A 79 -5.75 2.69 -7.32
CA GLU A 79 -6.80 3.49 -6.70
C GLU A 79 -7.45 2.79 -5.51
N GLN A 80 -7.88 1.54 -5.70
CA GLN A 80 -8.45 0.73 -4.62
C GLN A 80 -7.47 0.54 -3.45
N GLN A 81 -6.18 0.35 -3.74
CA GLN A 81 -5.15 0.24 -2.70
C GLN A 81 -4.97 1.54 -1.91
N ARG A 82 -4.91 2.69 -2.58
CA ARG A 82 -4.84 4.01 -1.92
C ARG A 82 -6.06 4.26 -1.05
N GLU A 83 -7.27 4.05 -1.58
CA GLU A 83 -8.52 4.26 -0.84
C GLU A 83 -8.60 3.34 0.38
N ARG A 84 -8.25 2.06 0.22
CA ARG A 84 -8.22 1.10 1.33
C ARG A 84 -7.27 1.55 2.44
N PHE A 85 -6.08 2.01 2.09
CA PHE A 85 -5.13 2.51 3.08
C PHE A 85 -5.63 3.78 3.78
N VAL A 86 -6.12 4.75 3.02
CA VAL A 86 -6.68 6.00 3.57
C VAL A 86 -7.83 5.71 4.53
N ASN A 87 -8.75 4.82 4.14
CA ASN A 87 -9.86 4.41 5.00
C ASN A 87 -9.37 3.73 6.28
N LYS A 88 -8.36 2.86 6.20
CA LYS A 88 -7.75 2.24 7.39
C LYS A 88 -7.15 3.30 8.31
N TYR A 89 -6.37 4.22 7.76
CA TYR A 89 -5.75 5.30 8.53
C TYR A 89 -6.79 6.18 9.23
N ASP A 90 -7.84 6.58 8.51
CA ASP A 90 -8.92 7.43 9.05
C ASP A 90 -9.77 6.69 10.10
N GLN A 91 -9.93 5.37 9.99
CA GLN A 91 -10.61 4.55 11.01
C GLN A 91 -9.83 4.49 12.32
N LYS A 92 -8.53 4.17 12.24
CA LYS A 92 -7.62 4.10 13.37
C LYS A 92 -6.19 4.12 12.87
N HIS A 93 -5.30 4.82 13.56
CA HIS A 93 -3.88 4.67 13.34
C HIS A 93 -3.09 4.86 14.64
N SER A 94 -1.92 4.23 14.69
CA SER A 94 -0.95 4.38 15.77
C SER A 94 0.46 4.26 15.22
N TRP A 95 1.43 4.71 16.01
CA TRP A 95 2.84 4.53 15.70
C TRP A 95 3.43 3.54 16.71
N ASP A 96 3.93 2.42 16.20
CA ASP A 96 4.85 1.58 16.97
C ASP A 96 6.24 2.21 16.92
N SER A 97 6.87 2.37 18.07
CA SER A 97 8.21 2.93 18.22
C SER A 97 8.98 2.19 19.31
N SER A 98 8.74 0.88 19.44
CA SER A 98 9.47 0.00 20.36
C SER A 98 10.98 0.07 20.12
N ASP A 99 11.38 0.22 18.86
CA ASP A 99 12.77 0.26 18.43
C ASP A 99 13.27 1.71 18.36
N LYS A 100 14.37 1.98 19.06
CA LYS A 100 14.90 3.35 19.16
C LYS A 100 15.32 3.85 17.79
N GLY A 101 14.62 4.88 17.31
CA GLY A 101 14.93 5.53 16.04
C GLY A 101 14.21 4.91 14.84
N VAL A 102 13.33 3.94 15.06
CA VAL A 102 12.42 3.38 14.06
C VAL A 102 10.99 3.67 14.49
N ALA A 103 10.11 3.99 13.54
CA ALA A 103 8.68 4.06 13.80
C ALA A 103 7.88 3.43 12.66
N VAL A 104 6.97 2.52 13.00
CA VAL A 104 6.08 1.84 12.04
C VAL A 104 4.67 2.39 12.22
N LEU A 105 4.03 2.76 11.11
CA LEU A 105 2.65 3.21 11.11
C LEU A 105 1.72 2.00 11.05
N ASP A 106 0.92 1.79 12.09
CA ASP A 106 -0.16 0.82 12.08
C ASP A 106 -1.46 1.52 11.67
N ALA A 107 -2.17 0.97 10.68
CA ALA A 107 -3.40 1.53 10.14
C ALA A 107 -4.57 0.53 10.22
N GLY A 108 -5.75 1.02 10.59
CA GLY A 108 -6.96 0.24 10.76
C GLY A 108 -7.09 -0.43 12.13
N GLU A 109 -8.27 -0.99 12.39
CA GLU A 109 -8.56 -1.72 13.64
C GLU A 109 -7.72 -3.00 13.80
N ASP A 110 -7.33 -3.60 12.68
CA ASP A 110 -6.45 -4.77 12.61
C ASP A 110 -4.98 -4.44 12.84
N GLY A 111 -4.63 -3.17 13.04
CA GLY A 111 -3.25 -2.74 13.28
C GLY A 111 -2.33 -3.11 12.12
N TRP A 112 -2.78 -2.89 10.88
CA TRP A 112 -2.01 -3.29 9.70
C TRP A 112 -0.75 -2.44 9.57
N PRO A 113 0.47 -3.02 9.63
CA PRO A 113 1.71 -2.25 9.57
C PRO A 113 1.98 -1.77 8.15
N PHE A 114 2.10 -0.46 7.97
CA PHE A 114 2.52 0.18 6.73
C PHE A 114 3.95 -0.27 6.39
N PRO A 115 4.22 -0.71 5.15
CA PRO A 115 5.47 -1.40 4.83
C PRO A 115 6.71 -0.51 4.79
N ILE A 116 6.55 0.82 4.72
CA ILE A 116 7.67 1.76 4.65
C ILE A 116 7.82 2.44 6.02
N PRO A 117 8.77 2.02 6.87
CA PRO A 117 8.94 2.58 8.20
C PRO A 117 9.56 3.97 8.14
N LEU A 118 9.50 4.68 9.26
CA LEU A 118 10.25 5.91 9.47
C LEU A 118 11.53 5.64 10.24
N MET A 119 12.61 6.26 9.79
CA MET A 119 13.92 6.24 10.44
C MET A 119 14.28 7.63 10.94
N LYS A 120 14.78 7.72 12.17
CA LYS A 120 15.22 8.96 12.79
C LYS A 120 16.69 9.22 12.51
N GLU A 121 16.95 10.33 11.84
CA GLU A 121 18.29 10.88 11.60
C GLU A 121 18.46 12.26 12.24
N GLU A 122 19.63 12.86 12.07
CA GLU A 122 19.93 14.22 12.55
C GLU A 122 18.95 15.27 12.00
N ALA A 123 18.54 15.13 10.74
CA ALA A 123 17.63 16.06 10.06
C ALA A 123 16.15 15.87 10.47
N GLY A 124 15.79 14.74 11.09
CA GLY A 124 14.42 14.39 11.45
C GLY A 124 14.07 12.95 11.08
N TRP A 125 12.77 12.66 11.06
CA TRP A 125 12.20 11.40 10.63
C TRP A 125 12.00 11.38 9.12
N HIS A 126 12.39 10.31 8.44
CA HIS A 126 12.18 10.15 7.00
C HIS A 126 11.74 8.72 6.70
N PHE A 127 11.09 8.50 5.55
CA PHE A 127 10.68 7.15 5.14
C PHE A 127 11.87 6.36 4.61
N ASP A 128 12.14 5.20 5.20
CA ASP A 128 13.13 4.25 4.69
C ASP A 128 12.54 3.47 3.52
N THR A 129 12.71 4.05 2.34
CA THR A 129 12.12 3.53 1.11
C THR A 129 12.84 2.29 0.59
N GLU A 130 14.13 2.11 0.94
CA GLU A 130 14.89 0.92 0.57
C GLU A 130 14.36 -0.29 1.34
N GLN A 131 14.27 -0.18 2.68
CA GLN A 131 13.66 -1.22 3.51
C GLN A 131 12.19 -1.46 3.11
N GLY A 132 11.46 -0.38 2.81
CA GLY A 132 10.07 -0.47 2.36
C GLY A 132 9.90 -1.22 1.03
N ALA A 133 10.83 -1.06 0.09
CA ALA A 133 10.81 -1.77 -1.19
C ALA A 133 10.96 -3.28 -1.01
N GLU A 134 11.89 -3.70 -0.16
CA GLU A 134 12.10 -5.11 0.18
C GLU A 134 10.86 -5.70 0.85
N GLU A 135 10.27 -5.00 1.82
CA GLU A 135 9.07 -5.48 2.50
C GLU A 135 7.86 -5.59 1.56
N ILE A 136 7.66 -4.63 0.65
CA ILE A 136 6.60 -4.70 -0.37
C ILE A 136 6.82 -5.93 -1.28
N LEU A 137 8.05 -6.19 -1.69
CA LEU A 137 8.40 -7.36 -2.49
C LEU A 137 8.12 -8.66 -1.72
N ASN A 138 8.56 -8.75 -0.46
CA ASN A 138 8.33 -9.91 0.40
C ASN A 138 6.84 -10.19 0.58
N ARG A 139 6.03 -9.15 0.83
CA ARG A 139 4.57 -9.27 0.92
C ARG A 139 3.94 -9.76 -0.39
N ARG A 140 4.46 -9.32 -1.54
CA ARG A 140 3.98 -9.79 -2.85
C ARG A 140 4.33 -11.25 -3.08
N ILE A 141 5.55 -11.66 -2.77
CA ILE A 141 6.00 -13.06 -2.84
C ILE A 141 5.12 -13.93 -1.94
N GLY A 142 5.00 -13.58 -0.66
CA GLY A 142 4.18 -14.35 0.28
C GLY A 142 2.71 -14.46 -0.12
N ARG A 143 2.12 -13.38 -0.67
CA ARG A 143 0.74 -13.43 -1.20
C ARG A 143 0.63 -14.37 -2.40
N ASN A 144 1.59 -14.34 -3.32
CA ASN A 144 1.60 -15.21 -4.49
C ASN A 144 1.82 -16.68 -4.10
N GLU A 145 2.70 -16.95 -3.13
CA GLU A 145 2.93 -18.29 -2.60
C GLU A 145 1.68 -18.87 -1.93
N LEU A 146 1.04 -18.09 -1.05
CA LEU A 146 -0.22 -18.48 -0.43
C LEU A 146 -1.32 -18.70 -1.47
N GLY A 147 -1.43 -17.80 -2.46
CA GLY A 147 -2.38 -17.97 -3.56
C GLY A 147 -2.14 -19.24 -4.38
N THR A 148 -0.87 -19.59 -4.60
CA THR A 148 -0.49 -20.83 -5.29
C THR A 148 -0.89 -22.05 -4.47
N ILE A 149 -0.61 -22.07 -3.17
CA ILE A 149 -1.03 -23.16 -2.27
C ILE A 149 -2.56 -23.33 -2.30
N GLN A 150 -3.31 -22.23 -2.19
CA GLN A 150 -4.77 -22.28 -2.25
C GLN A 150 -5.27 -22.79 -3.60
N SER A 151 -4.61 -22.43 -4.71
CA SER A 151 -4.95 -22.92 -6.04
C SER A 151 -4.72 -24.44 -6.17
N CYS A 152 -3.61 -24.95 -5.64
CA CYS A 152 -3.33 -26.38 -5.58
C CYS A 152 -4.37 -27.15 -4.75
N LEU A 153 -4.77 -26.61 -3.59
CA LEU A 153 -5.80 -27.21 -2.75
C LEU A 153 -7.17 -27.24 -3.46
N ALA A 154 -7.57 -26.11 -4.06
CA ALA A 154 -8.82 -26.01 -4.82
C ALA A 154 -8.85 -26.97 -6.01
N PHE A 155 -7.72 -27.19 -6.69
CA PHE A 155 -7.61 -28.18 -7.76
C PHE A 155 -7.85 -29.60 -7.23
N VAL A 156 -7.24 -29.98 -6.10
CA VAL A 156 -7.44 -31.31 -5.49
C VAL A 156 -8.88 -31.51 -5.04
N ASP A 157 -9.50 -30.48 -4.47
CA ASP A 157 -10.90 -30.54 -4.05
C ASP A 157 -11.84 -30.69 -5.27
N ALA A 158 -11.58 -29.96 -6.35
CA ALA A 158 -12.33 -30.08 -7.60
C ALA A 158 -12.20 -31.48 -8.23
N GLU A 159 -11.01 -32.08 -8.22
CA GLU A 159 -10.77 -33.45 -8.69
C GLU A 159 -11.52 -34.49 -7.86
N ARG A 160 -11.47 -34.37 -6.52
CA ARG A 160 -12.21 -35.26 -5.61
C ARG A 160 -13.72 -35.15 -5.83
N GLU A 161 -14.21 -33.92 -5.98
CA GLU A 161 -15.62 -33.67 -6.27
C GLU A 161 -16.02 -34.28 -7.63
N TYR A 162 -15.23 -34.09 -8.68
CA TYR A 162 -15.47 -34.68 -10.00
C TYR A 162 -15.58 -36.21 -9.90
N TYR A 163 -14.62 -36.84 -9.22
CA TYR A 163 -14.59 -38.29 -9.01
C TYR A 163 -15.85 -38.79 -8.30
N GLN A 164 -16.27 -38.11 -7.22
CA GLN A 164 -17.45 -38.47 -6.45
C GLN A 164 -18.76 -38.29 -7.24
N ARG A 165 -18.84 -37.22 -8.06
CA ARG A 165 -20.02 -36.93 -8.87
C ARG A 165 -20.17 -37.87 -10.07
N ASN A 166 -19.07 -38.47 -10.54
CA ASN A 166 -19.01 -39.32 -11.74
C ASN A 166 -19.87 -38.77 -12.90
N PRO A 167 -19.63 -37.52 -13.36
CA PRO A 167 -20.57 -36.81 -14.24
C PRO A 167 -20.75 -37.44 -15.63
N ARG A 168 -19.88 -38.39 -16.02
CA ARG A 168 -20.01 -39.17 -17.25
C ARG A 168 -20.61 -40.57 -17.05
N ASP A 169 -21.09 -40.87 -15.85
CA ASP A 169 -21.73 -42.15 -15.49
C ASP A 169 -20.90 -43.38 -15.90
N LEU A 170 -19.60 -43.35 -15.61
CA LEU A 170 -18.69 -44.46 -15.94
C LEU A 170 -18.86 -45.59 -14.92
N LYS A 171 -18.68 -46.84 -15.38
CA LYS A 171 -18.69 -48.03 -14.50
C LYS A 171 -17.67 -47.94 -13.36
N THR A 172 -16.53 -47.31 -13.63
CA THR A 172 -15.50 -47.00 -12.65
C THR A 172 -15.28 -45.50 -12.69
N PRO A 173 -15.59 -44.75 -11.61
CA PRO A 173 -15.32 -43.32 -11.58
C PRO A 173 -13.84 -43.02 -11.81
N GLU A 174 -13.57 -41.91 -12.52
CA GLU A 174 -12.22 -41.44 -12.80
C GLU A 174 -12.07 -39.97 -12.40
N TYR A 175 -10.82 -39.55 -12.19
CA TYR A 175 -10.47 -38.14 -12.10
C TYR A 175 -10.61 -37.45 -13.45
N ALA A 176 -10.79 -36.14 -13.45
CA ALA A 176 -10.93 -35.37 -14.68
C ALA A 176 -9.66 -35.48 -15.51
N ARG A 177 -9.82 -35.52 -16.85
CA ARG A 177 -8.67 -35.61 -17.76
C ARG A 177 -8.19 -34.24 -18.22
N PHE A 178 -9.05 -33.25 -18.09
CA PHE A 178 -8.83 -31.88 -18.55
C PHE A 178 -9.25 -30.89 -17.47
N ILE A 179 -8.69 -29.68 -17.49
CA ILE A 179 -9.24 -28.58 -16.70
C ILE A 179 -10.53 -28.07 -17.34
N LEU A 180 -10.50 -27.86 -18.66
CA LEU A 180 -11.65 -27.48 -19.47
C LEU A 180 -12.25 -28.70 -20.15
N SER A 181 -13.55 -28.89 -20.02
CA SER A 181 -14.23 -29.97 -20.74
C SER A 181 -14.26 -29.71 -22.25
N SER A 182 -14.20 -30.79 -23.03
CA SER A 182 -14.53 -30.76 -24.46
C SER A 182 -15.96 -30.25 -24.68
N LYS A 183 -16.22 -29.63 -25.84
CA LYS A 183 -17.54 -29.05 -26.15
C LYS A 183 -18.65 -30.10 -26.02
N GLY A 184 -19.61 -29.83 -25.13
CA GLY A 184 -20.75 -30.72 -24.88
C GLY A 184 -20.43 -31.95 -24.02
N GLU A 185 -19.19 -32.09 -23.56
CA GLU A 185 -18.78 -33.16 -22.65
C GLU A 185 -18.60 -32.64 -21.22
N LYS A 186 -18.51 -33.57 -20.27
CA LYS A 186 -18.15 -33.33 -18.88
C LYS A 186 -16.92 -34.15 -18.51
N ASN A 187 -15.84 -33.99 -19.28
CA ASN A 187 -14.59 -34.74 -19.16
C ASN A 187 -13.46 -33.92 -18.48
N GLY A 188 -13.76 -32.69 -18.07
CA GLY A 188 -12.86 -31.80 -17.35
C GLY A 188 -13.49 -31.17 -16.11
N LEU A 189 -12.69 -30.44 -15.33
CA LEU A 189 -13.11 -29.82 -14.06
C LEU A 189 -14.03 -28.59 -14.22
N TYR A 190 -14.09 -28.02 -15.42
CA TYR A 190 -14.98 -26.93 -15.79
C TYR A 190 -15.82 -27.28 -17.02
N TRP A 191 -17.09 -26.92 -17.00
CA TRP A 191 -18.00 -26.87 -18.15
C TRP A 191 -19.02 -25.76 -17.94
N GLU A 192 -19.50 -25.17 -19.04
CA GLU A 192 -20.60 -24.20 -18.99
C GLU A 192 -21.89 -24.90 -18.52
N THR A 193 -22.66 -24.22 -17.67
CA THR A 193 -23.90 -24.75 -17.11
C THR A 193 -25.06 -23.84 -17.41
N SER A 194 -26.22 -24.45 -17.69
CA SER A 194 -27.47 -23.70 -17.89
C SER A 194 -28.11 -23.32 -16.56
N ALA A 195 -29.03 -22.36 -16.56
CA ALA A 195 -29.76 -21.97 -15.36
C ALA A 195 -30.48 -23.19 -14.74
N GLY A 196 -30.22 -23.46 -13.46
CA GLY A 196 -30.77 -24.60 -12.73
C GLY A 196 -29.96 -25.90 -12.83
N GLU A 197 -28.90 -25.94 -13.63
CA GLU A 197 -27.97 -27.07 -13.66
C GLU A 197 -26.92 -26.94 -12.54
N ALA A 198 -26.46 -28.07 -12.00
CA ALA A 198 -25.40 -28.09 -11.02
C ALA A 198 -24.07 -27.60 -11.64
N PRO A 199 -23.36 -26.65 -11.02
CA PRO A 199 -22.10 -26.11 -11.54
C PRO A 199 -21.01 -27.19 -11.61
N SER A 200 -20.06 -27.01 -12.54
CA SER A 200 -18.84 -27.81 -12.60
C SER A 200 -17.98 -27.62 -11.33
N PRO A 201 -17.08 -28.56 -11.00
CA PRO A 201 -16.26 -28.47 -9.79
C PRO A 201 -15.44 -27.19 -9.61
N LEU A 202 -14.82 -26.65 -10.66
CA LEU A 202 -14.13 -25.34 -10.58
C LEU A 202 -15.09 -24.13 -10.55
N GLY A 203 -16.39 -24.37 -10.73
CA GLY A 203 -17.43 -23.37 -10.63
C GLY A 203 -17.36 -22.24 -11.67
N PRO A 204 -18.31 -21.29 -11.59
CA PRO A 204 -18.42 -20.18 -12.55
C PRO A 204 -17.30 -19.14 -12.43
N LEU A 205 -16.59 -19.07 -11.29
CA LEU A 205 -15.47 -18.13 -11.11
C LEU A 205 -14.31 -18.42 -12.06
N TYR A 206 -14.06 -19.70 -12.36
CA TYR A 206 -13.09 -20.08 -13.38
C TYR A 206 -13.50 -19.57 -14.78
N GLY A 207 -14.79 -19.64 -15.10
CA GLY A 207 -15.35 -19.07 -16.33
C GLY A 207 -15.19 -17.55 -16.43
N ALA A 208 -15.36 -16.84 -15.30
CA ALA A 208 -15.19 -15.38 -15.22
C ALA A 208 -13.71 -14.94 -15.31
N ALA A 209 -12.78 -15.69 -14.72
CA ALA A 209 -11.35 -15.42 -14.85
C ALA A 209 -10.89 -15.56 -16.32
N ARG A 210 -11.39 -16.60 -17.01
CA ARG A 210 -11.12 -16.84 -18.43
C ARG A 210 -11.62 -15.71 -19.34
N SER A 211 -12.82 -15.18 -19.09
CA SER A 211 -13.37 -14.08 -19.91
C SER A 211 -12.60 -12.77 -19.75
N GLN A 212 -11.80 -12.64 -18.70
CA GLN A 212 -10.90 -11.51 -18.44
C GLN A 212 -9.48 -11.72 -18.99
N GLY A 213 -9.21 -12.84 -19.68
CA GLY A 213 -7.93 -13.10 -20.34
C GLY A 213 -6.86 -13.75 -19.45
N TYR A 214 -7.23 -14.21 -18.25
CA TYR A 214 -6.34 -15.03 -17.42
C TYR A 214 -6.42 -16.50 -17.88
N SER A 215 -5.29 -17.07 -18.31
CA SER A 215 -5.14 -18.46 -18.77
C SER A 215 -4.62 -19.37 -17.69
#